data_AF-A0A1Y2G507-F1
#
_entry.id   AF-A0A1Y2G507-F1
#
_cell.length_a   1.000
_cell.length_b   1.000
_cell.length_c   1.000
_cell.angle_alpha   90.00
_cell.angle_beta   90.00
_cell.angle_gamma   90.00
#
_symmetry.space_group_name_H-M   'P 1'
#
loop_
_entity.id
_entity.type
_entity.pdbx_description
1 polymer ?
#
loop_
_entity_poly.entity_id
_entity_poly.type
_entity_poly.pdbx_seq_one_letter_code
_entity_poly.pdbx_strand_id
1 'polypeptide(L)'
;MTVRETTKRPLLIKISGIPAENGKCRVETQLKIGFHLRGVHGEAIMDYKQLRLPRALIAKEKHRIEKFNGRDKHLQDSEILTLDARLVCDHDMTKVLECCDNCIGRERKRAHRRKESQKDASNEGGGGGGVGNGGNGTLGSSNNSIPPVFGAIIPKKNASAAATAALVDECKKDPPTPTDPIEYQRWERSRIMVFSSTEYVDISAAGECVLPTRITCYCRHHNEKVGFR
;
A
#
# COMPACT_ATOMS: atom_id res chain seq x y z
N MET A 1 -11.27 22.54 1.65
CA MET A 1 -10.11 23.30 1.14
C MET A 1 -9.48 22.46 0.03
N THR A 2 -9.87 22.74 -1.22
CA THR A 2 -9.56 21.94 -2.41
C THR A 2 -8.32 22.54 -3.07
N VAL A 3 -7.14 21.98 -2.81
CA VAL A 3 -5.96 22.32 -3.61
C VAL A 3 -6.02 21.45 -4.87
N ARG A 4 -6.54 22.03 -5.95
CA ARG A 4 -6.45 21.47 -7.31
C ARG A 4 -5.33 22.22 -8.00
N GLU A 5 -4.11 21.71 -7.93
CA GLU A 5 -3.05 22.26 -8.77
C GLU A 5 -3.13 21.65 -10.16
N THR A 6 -3.45 22.57 -11.07
CA THR A 6 -3.55 22.53 -12.52
C THR A 6 -2.36 21.83 -13.17
N THR A 7 -2.61 20.69 -13.82
CA THR A 7 -1.69 20.11 -14.80
C THR A 7 -1.41 21.14 -15.90
N LYS A 8 -0.20 21.15 -16.48
CA LYS A 8 0.21 22.13 -17.51
C LYS A 8 -0.73 22.15 -18.73
N ARG A 9 -1.42 21.03 -18.97
CA ARG A 9 -2.45 20.84 -20.00
C ARG A 9 -3.54 19.91 -19.48
N PRO A 10 -4.76 19.94 -20.04
CA PRO A 10 -5.80 18.99 -19.66
C PRO A 10 -5.39 17.56 -20.04
N LEU A 11 -5.52 16.64 -19.08
CA LEU A 11 -5.14 15.23 -19.22
C LEU A 11 -6.38 14.34 -19.08
N LEU A 12 -6.38 13.23 -19.81
CA LEU A 12 -7.37 12.17 -19.70
C LEU A 12 -6.70 10.92 -19.12
N ILE A 13 -7.33 10.34 -18.11
CA ILE A 13 -6.88 9.08 -17.52
C ILE A 13 -7.85 8.00 -17.98
N LYS A 14 -7.33 6.99 -18.69
CA LYS A 14 -8.07 5.78 -19.03
C LYS A 14 -7.56 4.64 -18.15
N ILE A 15 -8.48 4.01 -17.43
CA ILE A 15 -8.20 2.91 -16.52
C ILE A 15 -8.62 1.60 -17.20
N SER A 16 -7.81 0.56 -17.05
CA SER A 16 -8.07 -0.79 -17.57
C SER A 16 -7.77 -1.84 -16.51
N GLY A 17 -8.27 -3.07 -16.68
CA GLY A 17 -8.06 -4.16 -15.72
C GLY A 17 -8.98 -4.16 -14.50
N ILE A 18 -9.95 -3.24 -14.46
CA ILE A 18 -11.10 -3.30 -13.55
C ILE A 18 -12.28 -3.90 -14.33
N PRO A 19 -12.93 -4.97 -13.83
CA PRO A 19 -14.09 -5.55 -14.49
C PRO A 19 -15.23 -4.52 -14.62
N ALA A 20 -15.79 -4.41 -15.82
CA ALA A 20 -16.83 -3.41 -16.14
C ALA A 20 -18.19 -3.72 -15.50
N GLU A 21 -18.49 -5.00 -15.25
CA GLU A 21 -19.73 -5.47 -14.63
C GLU A 21 -19.45 -6.68 -13.73
N ASN A 22 -20.26 -6.86 -12.68
CA ASN A 22 -20.19 -8.00 -11.75
C ASN A 22 -18.78 -8.27 -11.18
N GLY A 23 -18.02 -7.19 -10.94
CA GLY A 23 -16.69 -7.20 -10.33
C GLY A 23 -16.70 -7.53 -8.84
N LYS A 24 -17.41 -8.59 -8.43
CA LYS A 24 -17.47 -9.05 -7.05
C LYS A 24 -16.06 -9.32 -6.53
N CYS A 25 -15.54 -8.38 -5.77
CA CYS A 25 -14.24 -8.52 -5.16
C CYS A 25 -14.31 -9.55 -4.02
N ARG A 26 -13.70 -10.72 -4.25
CA ARG A 26 -13.36 -11.66 -3.18
C ARG A 26 -12.13 -11.15 -2.42
N VAL A 27 -11.81 -11.75 -1.29
CA VAL A 27 -10.56 -11.42 -0.59
C VAL A 27 -9.37 -11.69 -1.50
N GLU A 28 -8.36 -10.82 -1.39
CA GLU A 28 -7.10 -11.00 -2.11
C GLU A 28 -7.26 -10.99 -3.63
N THR A 29 -8.30 -10.35 -4.16
CA THR A 29 -8.39 -10.12 -5.60
C THR A 29 -7.16 -9.33 -6.03
N GLN A 30 -6.31 -9.99 -6.82
CA GLN A 30 -5.13 -9.40 -7.44
C GLN A 30 -5.59 -8.83 -8.78
N LEU A 31 -5.59 -7.50 -8.87
CA LEU A 31 -5.89 -6.76 -10.08
C LEU A 31 -4.59 -6.27 -10.69
N LYS A 32 -4.56 -6.19 -12.02
CA LYS A 32 -3.52 -5.47 -12.76
C LYS A 32 -4.20 -4.25 -13.37
N ILE A 33 -4.14 -3.13 -12.65
CA ILE A 33 -4.78 -1.89 -13.10
C ILE A 33 -3.84 -1.22 -14.09
N GLY A 34 -4.23 -1.15 -15.35
CA GLY A 34 -3.49 -0.40 -16.37
C GLY A 34 -3.93 1.06 -16.37
N PHE A 35 -2.99 1.96 -16.13
CA PHE A 35 -3.14 3.40 -16.23
C PHE A 35 -2.62 3.86 -17.58
N HIS A 36 -3.47 4.58 -18.31
CA HIS A 36 -3.15 5.16 -19.62
C HIS A 36 -3.42 6.65 -19.55
N LEU A 37 -2.36 7.45 -19.53
CA LEU A 37 -2.44 8.91 -19.51
C LEU A 37 -2.39 9.44 -20.94
N ARG A 38 -3.44 10.15 -21.37
CA ARG A 38 -3.56 10.71 -22.73
C ARG A 38 -3.87 12.19 -22.70
N GLY A 39 -3.46 12.91 -23.72
CA GLY A 39 -3.91 14.28 -23.94
C GLY A 39 -5.41 14.32 -24.23
N VAL A 40 -6.03 15.50 -24.16
CA VAL A 40 -7.45 15.69 -24.51
C VAL A 40 -7.83 15.19 -25.91
N HIS A 41 -6.88 15.16 -26.84
CA HIS A 41 -7.08 14.68 -28.21
C HIS A 41 -6.67 13.21 -28.40
N GLY A 42 -6.31 12.49 -27.34
CA GLY A 42 -5.90 11.08 -27.39
C GLY A 42 -4.40 10.85 -27.63
N GLU A 43 -3.65 11.93 -27.79
CA GLU A 43 -2.19 11.97 -27.94
C GLU A 43 -1.47 11.28 -26.77
N ALA A 44 -0.33 10.64 -27.05
CA ALA A 44 0.58 10.17 -26.00
C ALA A 44 1.21 11.37 -25.28
N ILE A 45 1.35 11.28 -23.95
CA ILE A 45 1.99 12.33 -23.14
C ILE A 45 3.40 11.89 -22.79
N MET A 46 4.37 12.79 -23.02
CA MET A 46 5.79 12.58 -22.70
C MET A 46 6.33 13.56 -21.65
N ASP A 47 5.51 14.53 -21.20
CA ASP A 47 5.93 15.55 -20.25
C ASP A 47 6.12 14.99 -18.84
N TYR A 48 5.49 13.86 -18.56
CA TYR A 48 5.53 13.19 -17.26
C TYR A 48 6.30 11.89 -17.41
N LYS A 49 7.33 11.76 -16.58
CA LYS A 49 8.21 10.59 -16.56
C LYS A 49 7.84 9.65 -15.42
N GLN A 50 7.28 10.19 -14.33
CA GLN A 50 6.98 9.39 -13.15
C GLN A 50 5.58 9.65 -12.59
N LEU A 51 4.97 8.56 -12.11
CA LEU A 51 3.75 8.55 -11.33
C LEU A 51 4.08 8.22 -9.87
N ARG A 52 3.82 9.16 -8.98
CA ARG A 52 3.95 9.02 -7.53
C ARG A 52 2.66 8.44 -6.94
N LEU A 53 2.76 7.27 -6.32
CA LEU A 53 1.67 6.57 -5.65
C LEU A 53 1.52 7.06 -4.19
N PRO A 54 0.28 7.11 -3.64
CA PRO A 54 0.08 7.45 -2.23
C PRO A 54 0.79 6.46 -1.31
N ARG A 55 1.66 6.96 -0.41
CA ARG A 55 2.42 6.12 0.53
C ARG A 55 1.53 5.23 1.38
N ALA A 56 0.35 5.72 1.76
CA ALA A 56 -0.66 4.95 2.49
C ALA A 56 -1.12 3.70 1.73
N LEU A 57 -1.20 3.76 0.40
CA LEU A 57 -1.67 2.64 -0.43
C LEU A 57 -0.52 1.69 -0.85
N ILE A 58 0.75 2.00 -0.56
CA ILE A 58 1.87 1.12 -0.94
C ILE A 58 1.99 -0.06 0.03
N ALA A 59 1.97 -1.29 -0.49
CA ALA A 59 1.87 -2.54 0.27
C ALA A 59 2.99 -2.75 1.29
N LYS A 60 4.24 -2.44 0.95
CA LYS A 60 5.42 -2.69 1.80
C LYS A 60 6.11 -1.38 2.15
N GLU A 61 6.49 -1.20 3.42
CA GLU A 61 7.26 -0.01 3.86
C GLU A 61 8.53 0.18 3.03
N LYS A 62 9.24 -0.91 2.72
CA LYS A 62 10.44 -0.87 1.87
C LYS A 62 10.21 -0.35 0.45
N HIS A 63 8.97 -0.34 -0.04
CA HIS A 63 8.61 0.22 -1.35
C HIS A 63 8.23 1.71 -1.24
N ARG A 64 8.00 2.22 -0.02
CA ARG A 64 7.78 3.65 0.28
C ARG A 64 9.07 4.42 0.49
N ILE A 65 10.15 3.68 0.69
CA ILE A 65 11.49 4.22 0.86
C ILE A 65 12.25 3.71 -0.34
N GLU A 66 12.13 4.41 -1.46
CA GLU A 66 13.24 4.36 -2.39
C GLU A 66 14.38 5.10 -1.73
N LYS A 67 15.35 4.32 -1.24
CA LYS A 67 16.73 4.78 -1.30
C LYS A 67 16.91 5.29 -2.72
N PHE A 68 17.38 6.53 -2.80
CA PHE A 68 17.73 7.36 -3.95
C PHE A 68 18.66 6.66 -4.98
N ASN A 69 18.36 5.41 -5.35
CA ASN A 69 19.23 4.52 -6.11
C ASN A 69 19.01 4.76 -7.59
N GLY A 70 19.42 5.96 -8.02
CA GLY A 70 19.40 6.36 -9.43
C GLY A 70 18.28 7.33 -9.77
N ARG A 71 18.04 8.37 -8.96
CA ARG A 71 17.58 9.61 -9.57
C ARG A 71 18.62 9.94 -10.65
N ASP A 72 18.19 9.97 -11.91
CA ASP A 72 18.77 10.94 -12.81
C ASP A 72 18.70 12.25 -12.03
N LYS A 73 19.84 12.89 -11.75
CA LYS A 73 19.93 14.09 -10.87
C LYS A 73 19.13 15.29 -11.43
N HIS A 74 18.32 15.07 -12.46
CA HIS A 74 17.66 16.00 -13.33
C HIS A 74 16.16 15.67 -13.56
N LEU A 75 15.52 14.90 -12.67
CA LEU A 75 14.05 14.81 -12.69
C LEU A 75 13.46 15.99 -11.92
N GLN A 76 12.72 16.84 -12.62
CA GLN A 76 12.05 18.01 -12.04
C GLN A 76 10.71 17.59 -11.45
N ASP A 77 10.27 18.23 -10.36
CA ASP A 77 8.96 17.96 -9.75
C ASP A 77 7.80 18.18 -10.75
N SER A 78 8.01 19.02 -11.77
CA SER A 78 7.03 19.25 -12.84
C SER A 78 6.84 18.07 -13.82
N GLU A 79 7.72 17.06 -13.76
CA GLU A 79 7.67 15.82 -14.55
C GLU A 79 7.05 14.65 -13.75
N ILE A 80 6.61 14.91 -12.51
CA ILE A 80 6.04 13.92 -11.60
C ILE A 80 4.54 14.19 -11.41
N LEU A 81 3.71 13.17 -11.63
CA LEU A 81 2.28 13.20 -11.30
C LEU A 81 2.01 12.48 -9.99
N THR A 82 1.20 13.05 -9.12
CA THR A 82 0.74 12.36 -7.91
C THR A 82 -0.64 11.75 -8.16
N LEU A 83 -0.76 10.44 -7.95
CA LEU A 83 -2.04 9.73 -8.00
C LEU A 83 -2.77 9.87 -6.67
N ASP A 84 -4.08 10.14 -6.67
CA ASP A 84 -4.97 9.83 -5.54
C ASP A 84 -5.93 8.73 -6.00
N ALA A 85 -6.24 7.79 -5.11
CA ALA A 85 -7.07 6.64 -5.44
C ALA A 85 -7.92 6.24 -4.24
N ARG A 86 -9.20 6.02 -4.47
CA ARG A 86 -10.19 5.60 -3.48
C ARG A 86 -11.02 4.48 -4.07
N LEU A 87 -11.49 3.59 -3.20
CA LEU A 87 -12.38 2.51 -3.60
C LEU A 87 -13.81 2.90 -3.22
N VAL A 88 -14.74 2.71 -4.13
CA VAL A 88 -16.16 3.04 -3.93
C VAL A 88 -17.06 1.84 -4.21
N CYS A 89 -18.30 1.91 -3.72
CA CYS A 89 -19.34 0.96 -4.09
C CYS A 89 -19.75 1.15 -5.55
N ASP A 90 -19.96 0.06 -6.29
CA ASP A 90 -20.42 0.15 -7.68
C ASP A 90 -21.86 0.69 -7.79
N HIS A 91 -22.72 0.34 -6.82
CA HIS A 91 -24.09 0.86 -6.77
C HIS A 91 -24.18 2.31 -6.25
N ASP A 92 -23.15 2.81 -5.57
CA ASP A 92 -23.11 4.17 -5.00
C ASP A 92 -21.67 4.69 -4.97
N MET A 93 -21.32 5.45 -6.01
CA MET A 93 -20.00 6.05 -6.20
C MET A 93 -19.69 7.19 -5.21
N THR A 94 -20.67 7.65 -4.43
CA THR A 94 -20.44 8.66 -3.38
C THR A 94 -19.87 8.04 -2.11
N LYS A 95 -20.06 6.72 -1.94
CA LYS A 95 -19.64 5.98 -0.77
C LYS A 95 -18.21 5.47 -0.91
N VAL A 96 -17.27 6.24 -0.35
CA VAL A 96 -15.87 5.82 -0.20
C VAL A 96 -15.78 4.71 0.84
N LEU A 97 -15.09 3.63 0.49
CA LEU A 97 -14.96 2.44 1.32
C LEU A 97 -13.67 2.46 2.13
N GLU A 98 -13.79 1.96 3.36
CA GLU A 98 -12.68 1.71 4.27
C GLU A 98 -12.61 0.23 4.65
N CYS A 99 -11.42 -0.27 4.94
CA CYS A 99 -11.22 -1.65 5.35
C CYS A 99 -11.89 -1.90 6.72
N CYS A 100 -12.71 -2.95 6.82
CA CYS A 100 -13.36 -3.28 8.09
C CYS A 100 -12.38 -3.90 9.11
N ASP A 101 -12.68 -3.77 10.41
CA ASP A 101 -11.81 -4.27 11.50
C ASP A 101 -11.48 -5.76 11.35
N ASN A 102 -12.43 -6.56 10.88
CA ASN A 102 -12.23 -7.98 10.63
C ASN A 102 -11.19 -8.24 9.52
N CYS A 103 -11.17 -7.43 8.46
CA CYS A 103 -10.19 -7.53 7.39
C CYS A 103 -8.83 -7.00 7.82
N ILE A 104 -8.79 -5.90 8.58
CA ILE A 104 -7.56 -5.38 9.19
C ILE A 104 -6.91 -6.45 10.07
N GLY A 105 -7.67 -7.07 10.98
CA GLY A 105 -7.18 -8.14 11.85
C GLY A 105 -6.66 -9.35 11.07
N ARG A 106 -7.35 -9.74 9.98
CA ARG A 106 -6.84 -10.79 9.08
C ARG A 106 -5.53 -10.40 8.41
N GLU A 107 -5.38 -9.15 7.99
CA GLU A 107 -4.18 -8.67 7.32
C GLU A 107 -2.98 -8.62 8.27
N ARG A 108 -3.17 -8.14 9.51
CA ARG A 108 -2.15 -8.19 10.57
C ARG A 108 -1.66 -9.62 10.83
N LYS A 109 -2.58 -10.58 10.97
CA LYS A 109 -2.23 -12.01 11.16
C LYS A 109 -1.43 -12.57 9.98
N ARG A 110 -1.75 -12.18 8.74
CA ARG A 110 -0.99 -12.60 7.54
C ARG A 110 0.43 -12.04 7.54
N ALA A 111 0.58 -10.76 7.91
CA ALA A 111 1.89 -10.13 8.00
C ALA A 111 2.77 -10.81 9.08
N HIS A 112 2.18 -11.17 10.22
CA HIS A 112 2.87 -11.90 11.29
C HIS A 112 3.42 -13.25 10.80
N ARG A 113 2.55 -14.08 10.19
CA ARG A 113 2.96 -15.39 9.67
C ARG A 113 4.09 -15.30 8.64
N ARG A 114 4.04 -14.31 7.75
CA ARG A 114 5.12 -14.07 6.77
C ARG A 114 6.45 -13.70 7.41
N LYS A 115 6.41 -12.97 8.52
CA LYS A 115 7.61 -12.59 9.28
C LYS A 115 8.21 -13.78 10.01
N GLU A 116 7.37 -14.67 10.55
CA GLU A 116 7.80 -15.93 11.18
C GLU A 116 8.46 -16.85 10.16
N SER A 117 7.79 -17.13 9.03
CA SER A 117 8.35 -18.00 7.98
C SER A 117 9.67 -17.48 7.38
N GLN A 118 9.92 -16.17 7.38
CA GLN A 118 11.19 -15.61 6.92
C GLN A 118 12.33 -15.78 7.93
N LYS A 119 12.03 -15.84 9.23
CA LYS A 119 13.03 -16.06 10.28
C LYS A 119 13.50 -17.51 10.29
N ASP A 120 12.57 -18.45 10.15
CA ASP A 120 12.87 -19.88 10.15
C ASP A 120 13.76 -20.25 8.95
N ALA A 121 13.46 -19.72 7.76
CA ALA A 121 14.28 -19.92 6.56
C ALA A 121 15.69 -19.31 6.63
N SER A 122 15.91 -18.30 7.49
CA SER A 122 17.24 -17.70 7.68
C SER A 122 18.10 -18.43 8.71
N ASN A 123 17.53 -19.37 9.46
CA ASN A 123 18.23 -20.11 10.52
C ASN A 123 18.62 -21.54 10.11
N GLU A 124 18.20 -22.02 8.93
CA GLU A 124 18.55 -23.34 8.38
C GLU A 124 19.73 -23.29 7.40
N GLY A 125 20.74 -22.48 7.73
CA GLY A 125 22.04 -22.44 7.04
C GLY A 125 23.13 -23.29 7.71
N GLY A 126 22.76 -24.26 8.57
CA GLY A 126 23.68 -25.21 9.22
C GLY A 126 23.09 -26.61 9.18
N GLY A 127 23.66 -27.47 8.32
CA GLY A 127 23.17 -28.83 8.11
C GLY A 127 23.42 -29.80 9.28
N GLY A 128 22.63 -30.86 9.34
CA GLY A 128 22.86 -32.02 10.20
C GLY A 128 21.55 -32.76 10.51
N GLY A 129 21.35 -33.93 9.90
CA GLY A 129 20.07 -34.66 9.90
C GLY A 129 19.66 -35.30 11.23
N GLY A 130 18.40 -35.72 11.27
CA GLY A 130 17.81 -36.50 12.36
C GLY A 130 16.46 -37.09 11.95
N VAL A 131 16.41 -38.41 11.87
CA VAL A 131 15.25 -39.25 11.57
C VAL A 131 14.36 -39.40 12.82
N GLY A 132 13.03 -39.45 12.69
CA GLY A 132 12.19 -40.13 13.70
C GLY A 132 10.76 -39.63 13.96
N ASN A 133 9.81 -40.30 13.30
CA ASN A 133 8.60 -40.96 13.82
C ASN A 133 7.44 -40.21 14.55
N GLY A 134 6.23 -40.36 13.98
CA GLY A 134 4.97 -40.83 14.60
C GLY A 134 4.40 -40.16 15.86
N GLY A 135 3.15 -39.69 15.80
CA GLY A 135 2.36 -39.40 17.01
C GLY A 135 1.01 -38.72 16.75
N ASN A 136 -0.06 -39.39 17.15
CA ASN A 136 -1.48 -39.09 16.98
C ASN A 136 -2.03 -38.13 18.06
N GLY A 137 -3.16 -37.44 17.83
CA GLY A 137 -4.10 -37.10 18.91
C GLY A 137 -4.52 -35.64 19.16
N THR A 138 -5.86 -35.45 19.10
CA THR A 138 -6.75 -34.70 20.03
C THR A 138 -6.98 -33.17 19.94
N LEU A 139 -8.21 -32.87 19.49
CA LEU A 139 -9.25 -31.93 19.98
C LEU A 139 -9.01 -31.16 21.29
N GLY A 140 -9.45 -29.90 21.33
CA GLY A 140 -9.81 -29.22 22.59
C GLY A 140 -9.80 -27.68 22.59
N SER A 141 -10.99 -27.09 22.39
CA SER A 141 -11.61 -25.95 23.09
C SER A 141 -10.86 -24.65 23.46
N SER A 142 -11.54 -23.55 23.08
CA SER A 142 -11.74 -22.27 23.80
C SER A 142 -10.59 -21.65 24.61
N ASN A 143 -10.26 -20.40 24.30
CA ASN A 143 -10.45 -19.30 25.26
C ASN A 143 -10.33 -17.93 24.58
N ASN A 144 -11.28 -17.06 24.91
CA ASN A 144 -11.19 -15.61 24.71
C ASN A 144 -10.08 -15.07 25.60
N SER A 145 -8.99 -14.60 25.00
CA SER A 145 -8.02 -13.75 25.68
C SER A 145 -7.51 -12.67 24.72
N ILE A 146 -7.75 -11.44 25.16
CA ILE A 146 -7.25 -10.16 24.68
C ILE A 146 -5.78 -10.29 24.21
N PRO A 147 -5.39 -9.88 22.99
CA PRO A 147 -3.98 -9.85 22.62
C PRO A 147 -3.26 -8.72 23.38
N PRO A 148 -2.01 -8.94 23.81
CA PRO A 148 -1.29 -8.00 24.66
C PRO A 148 -0.93 -6.71 23.93
N VAL A 149 -0.99 -5.63 24.71
CA VAL A 149 -0.50 -4.29 24.42
C VAL A 149 0.94 -4.34 23.90
N PHE A 150 1.20 -3.52 22.88
CA PHE A 150 2.47 -3.33 22.19
C PHE A 150 3.70 -3.37 23.13
N GLY A 151 4.71 -4.15 22.73
CA GLY A 151 6.02 -4.14 23.34
C GLY A 151 6.67 -2.77 23.22
N ALA A 152 6.97 -2.18 24.38
CA ALA A 152 7.85 -1.03 24.53
C ALA A 152 9.24 -1.37 23.98
N ILE A 153 9.75 -0.52 23.09
CA ILE A 153 11.15 -0.56 22.64
C ILE A 153 11.97 0.22 23.65
N ILE A 154 12.91 -0.46 24.32
CA ILE A 154 13.95 0.14 25.17
C ILE A 154 14.96 0.86 24.27
N PRO A 155 15.29 2.15 24.49
CA PRO A 155 16.36 2.81 23.75
C PRO A 155 17.72 2.48 24.40
N LYS A 156 18.63 1.86 23.63
CA LYS A 156 20.05 1.82 23.97
C LYS A 156 20.64 3.22 23.80
N LYS A 157 21.18 3.77 24.88
CA LYS A 157 21.99 5.01 24.90
C LYS A 157 23.34 4.80 24.21
N ASN A 158 23.97 5.95 23.92
CA ASN A 158 25.34 6.22 23.47
C ASN A 158 25.37 6.54 21.96
N ALA A 159 25.87 7.68 21.46
CA ALA A 159 26.63 8.77 22.03
C ALA A 159 26.38 10.08 21.25
N SER A 160 26.75 11.18 21.90
CA SER A 160 26.68 12.57 21.48
C SER A 160 27.40 12.91 20.17
N ALA A 161 26.74 13.68 19.29
CA ALA A 161 27.39 14.74 18.54
C ALA A 161 26.36 15.80 18.12
N ALA A 162 26.49 16.96 18.76
CA ALA A 162 26.17 18.31 18.31
C ALA A 162 24.82 18.57 17.59
N ALA A 163 23.95 19.27 18.32
CA ALA A 163 22.89 20.08 17.77
C ALA A 163 23.47 21.15 16.82
N THR A 164 22.89 21.27 15.63
CA THR A 164 22.87 22.53 14.91
C THR A 164 21.50 22.66 14.26
N ALA A 165 20.71 23.58 14.80
CA ALA A 165 19.47 24.02 14.22
C ALA A 165 19.73 24.75 12.89
N ALA A 166 18.88 24.53 11.88
CA ALA A 166 18.43 25.58 10.96
C ALA A 166 17.47 25.01 9.91
N LEU A 167 16.22 25.47 9.95
CA LEU A 167 15.46 26.00 8.82
C LEU A 167 15.65 25.29 7.46
N VAL A 168 14.80 24.30 7.17
CA VAL A 168 14.53 23.87 5.79
C VAL A 168 13.04 23.61 5.59
N ASP A 169 12.42 24.58 4.89
CA ASP A 169 11.42 24.40 3.84
C ASP A 169 10.32 23.34 4.07
N GLU A 170 9.12 23.81 4.43
CA GLU A 170 7.89 23.02 4.56
C GLU A 170 7.32 22.58 3.19
N CYS A 171 8.13 21.93 2.37
CA CYS A 171 7.65 21.27 1.16
C CYS A 171 7.28 19.82 1.48
N LYS A 172 6.02 19.63 1.91
CA LYS A 172 5.24 18.37 1.98
C LYS A 172 6.05 17.07 2.17
N LYS A 173 6.65 16.87 3.35
CA LYS A 173 7.01 15.51 3.79
C LYS A 173 5.75 14.85 4.34
N ASP A 174 5.14 13.96 3.54
CA ASP A 174 4.01 13.15 4.00
C ASP A 174 4.37 12.44 5.32
N PRO A 175 3.44 12.38 6.29
CA PRO A 175 3.75 11.88 7.62
C PRO A 175 4.23 10.43 7.57
N PRO A 176 5.22 10.05 8.40
CA PRO A 176 5.59 8.65 8.59
C PRO A 176 4.36 7.83 9.02
N THR A 177 4.41 6.50 8.85
CA THR A 177 3.37 5.60 9.39
C THR A 177 3.02 6.03 10.82
N PRO A 178 1.74 6.35 11.12
CA PRO A 178 1.39 6.93 12.41
C PRO A 178 1.79 6.02 13.58
N THR A 179 2.32 6.62 14.64
CA THR A 179 2.67 5.90 15.88
C THR A 179 1.56 5.92 16.91
N ASP A 180 0.69 6.93 16.86
CA ASP A 180 -0.48 7.01 17.74
C ASP A 180 -1.48 5.88 17.40
N PRO A 181 -2.01 5.15 18.40
CA PRO A 181 -2.92 4.03 18.15
C PRO A 181 -4.20 4.39 17.37
N ILE A 182 -4.78 5.58 17.61
CA ILE A 182 -6.02 6.01 16.97
C ILE A 182 -5.73 6.37 15.50
N GLU A 183 -4.66 7.12 15.26
CA GLU A 183 -4.24 7.45 13.90
C GLU A 183 -3.80 6.22 13.11
N TYR A 184 -3.11 5.27 13.75
CA TYR A 184 -2.71 4.01 13.13
C TYR A 184 -3.92 3.19 12.67
N GLN A 185 -4.97 3.13 13.49
CA GLN A 185 -6.22 2.45 13.13
C GLN A 185 -6.92 3.13 11.94
N ARG A 186 -6.99 4.47 11.91
CA ARG A 186 -7.53 5.22 10.76
C ARG A 186 -6.71 4.98 9.50
N TRP A 187 -5.38 4.93 9.65
CA TRP A 187 -4.46 4.64 8.56
C TRP A 187 -4.65 3.22 8.02
N GLU A 188 -4.88 2.21 8.86
CA GLU A 188 -5.19 0.86 8.36
C GLU A 188 -6.56 0.77 7.69
N ARG A 189 -7.55 1.54 8.15
CA ARG A 189 -8.87 1.64 7.52
C ARG A 189 -8.79 2.18 6.09
N SER A 190 -7.96 3.19 5.83
CA SER A 190 -7.80 3.73 4.48
C SER A 190 -7.07 2.77 3.52
N ARG A 191 -6.45 1.69 4.04
CA ARG A 191 -5.72 0.67 3.25
C ARG A 191 -6.60 -0.47 2.75
N ILE A 192 -7.81 -0.14 2.30
CA ILE A 192 -8.69 -1.11 1.64
C ILE A 192 -8.14 -1.56 0.27
N MET A 193 -7.34 -0.70 -0.37
CA MET A 193 -6.65 -0.97 -1.62
C MET A 193 -5.15 -0.78 -1.40
N VAL A 194 -4.33 -1.69 -1.94
CA VAL A 194 -2.88 -1.58 -1.86
C VAL A 194 -2.18 -1.87 -3.19
N PHE A 195 -1.19 -1.06 -3.55
CA PHE A 195 -0.31 -1.26 -4.69
C PHE A 195 0.92 -2.05 -4.29
N SER A 196 1.28 -3.07 -5.07
CA SER A 196 2.51 -3.84 -4.90
C SER A 196 3.68 -3.27 -5.72
N SER A 197 3.63 -1.97 -6.02
CA SER A 197 4.67 -1.19 -6.70
C SER A 197 5.48 -0.35 -5.72
N THR A 198 6.53 0.31 -6.23
CA THR A 198 7.29 1.38 -5.56
C THR A 198 6.50 2.69 -5.51
N GLU A 199 6.95 3.64 -4.70
CA GLU A 199 6.33 4.98 -4.62
C GLU A 199 6.36 5.71 -5.96
N TYR A 200 7.45 5.59 -6.72
CA TYR A 200 7.57 6.17 -8.04
C TYR A 200 7.50 5.05 -9.09
N VAL A 201 6.59 5.22 -10.05
CA VAL A 201 6.39 4.30 -11.17
C VAL A 201 6.72 5.04 -12.46
N ASP A 202 7.55 4.43 -13.30
CA ASP A 202 7.90 5.00 -14.59
C ASP A 202 6.68 4.98 -15.54
N ILE A 203 6.40 6.13 -16.14
CA ILE A 203 5.38 6.34 -17.18
C ILE A 203 5.96 7.06 -18.40
N SER A 204 7.30 7.16 -18.50
CA SER A 204 7.98 7.81 -19.62
C SER A 204 7.69 7.15 -20.98
N ALA A 205 7.37 5.86 -20.97
CA ALA A 205 6.90 5.11 -22.13
C ALA A 205 5.41 5.44 -22.44
N ALA A 206 5.19 6.60 -23.06
CA ALA A 206 3.88 7.05 -23.58
C ALA A 206 2.77 7.27 -22.54
N GLY A 207 3.11 7.49 -21.27
CA GLY A 207 2.13 7.75 -20.21
C GLY A 207 1.40 6.49 -19.74
N GLU A 208 1.94 5.30 -20.01
CA GLU A 208 1.30 4.03 -19.66
C GLU A 208 2.05 3.31 -18.54
N CYS A 209 1.32 2.75 -17.56
CA CYS A 209 1.88 1.81 -16.59
C CYS A 209 0.85 0.79 -16.11
N VAL A 210 1.33 -0.32 -15.56
CA VAL A 210 0.48 -1.35 -14.94
C VAL A 210 0.82 -1.42 -13.46
N LEU A 211 -0.19 -1.20 -12.61
CA LEU A 211 -0.09 -1.29 -11.16
C LEU A 211 -0.71 -2.60 -10.67
N PRO A 212 0.09 -3.52 -10.12
CA PRO A 212 -0.43 -4.66 -9.39
C PRO A 212 -1.12 -4.17 -8.11
N THR A 213 -2.42 -4.37 -8.04
CA THR A 213 -3.30 -3.81 -7.01
C THR A 213 -4.02 -4.94 -6.30
N ARG A 214 -4.14 -4.83 -4.97
CA ARG A 214 -4.88 -5.79 -4.16
C ARG A 214 -5.92 -5.06 -3.33
N ILE A 215 -7.14 -5.58 -3.34
CA ILE A 215 -8.20 -5.14 -2.43
C ILE A 215 -8.19 -6.07 -1.20
N THR A 216 -8.16 -5.46 -0.02
CA THR A 216 -7.96 -6.16 1.27
C THR A 216 -9.29 -6.51 1.95
N CYS A 217 -10.42 -5.95 1.48
CA CYS A 217 -11.75 -6.22 2.02
C CYS A 217 -12.68 -6.94 1.02
N TYR A 218 -13.76 -7.53 1.53
CA TYR A 218 -14.76 -8.25 0.74
C TYR A 218 -15.97 -7.37 0.46
N CYS A 219 -16.56 -7.48 -0.73
CA CYS A 219 -17.82 -6.82 -1.07
C CYS A 219 -18.96 -7.16 -0.08
N ARG A 220 -19.03 -8.41 0.39
CA ARG A 220 -20.04 -8.84 1.38
C ARG A 220 -20.00 -8.09 2.71
N HIS A 221 -18.84 -7.59 3.15
CA HIS A 221 -18.76 -6.82 4.40
C HIS A 221 -19.23 -5.38 4.25
N HIS A 222 -19.39 -4.92 3.00
CA HIS A 222 -19.91 -3.60 2.66
C HIS A 222 -21.36 -3.67 2.15
N ASN A 223 -22.01 -4.84 2.26
CA ASN A 223 -23.31 -5.14 1.66
C ASN A 223 -23.34 -4.84 0.15
N GLU A 224 -22.19 -4.97 -0.51
CA GLU A 224 -22.02 -4.69 -1.92
C GLU A 224 -22.23 -5.97 -2.73
N LYS A 225 -23.26 -5.95 -3.59
CA LYS A 225 -23.68 -7.10 -4.39
C LYS A 225 -23.02 -7.11 -5.76
N VAL A 226 -22.66 -5.96 -6.32
CA VAL A 226 -22.21 -5.83 -7.71
C VAL A 226 -20.69 -5.77 -7.80
N GLY A 227 -20.05 -5.10 -6.84
CA GLY A 227 -18.59 -5.04 -6.76
C GLY A 227 -18.08 -3.67 -6.34
N PHE A 228 -16.79 -3.45 -6.51
CA PHE A 228 -16.15 -2.17 -6.20
C PHE A 228 -15.62 -1.51 -7.48
N ARG A 229 -15.49 -0.19 -7.45
CA ARG A 229 -14.77 0.60 -8.46
C ARG A 229 -13.68 1.46 -7.86
#